data_AF-A0A6C2U923-F1
#
_entry.id   AF-A0A6C2U923-F1
#
_cell.length_a   1.000
_cell.length_b   1.000
_cell.length_c   1.000
_cell.angle_alpha   90.00
_cell.angle_beta   90.00
_cell.angle_gamma   90.00
#
_symmetry.space_group_name_H-M   'P 1'
#
loop_
_entity.id
_entity.type
_entity.pdbx_description
1 polymer ?
#
loop_
_entity_poly.entity_id
_entity_poly.type
_entity_poly.pdbx_seq_one_letter_code
_entity_poly.pdbx_strand_id
1 'polypeptide(L)'
;MPAKRRYNIKGTNDFLVLAGIFFFLCLWAVKDAWYPSPKVLKKHPLAIEVAFETDGSVGRVNVQEGDSIGEKQVLASLRLDRISADYEEAKNTYTAAKKKFAMRQMAHKNAVKNGASDNGISELEAGVAEAKSAEEVALASVTELRKALDAGELLSPTKGKVKEIRAHTHSMVKAGDTIMVLDPKDHFYLFNKSLAIFSFFAFWIFLAIHVLAR
;
A
#
# COMPACT_ATOMS: atom_id res chain seq x y z
N MET A 1 -21.42 29.34 -61.71
CA MET A 1 -21.39 29.01 -60.28
C MET A 1 -21.36 27.50 -60.14
N PRO A 2 -20.38 26.88 -59.47
CA PRO A 2 -20.38 25.43 -59.32
C PRO A 2 -21.59 25.01 -58.48
N ALA A 3 -22.37 24.05 -59.00
CA ALA A 3 -23.54 23.51 -58.33
C ALA A 3 -23.14 22.86 -56.99
N LYS A 4 -23.77 23.28 -55.89
CA LYS A 4 -23.62 22.62 -54.57
C LYS A 4 -24.03 21.16 -54.71
N ARG A 5 -23.06 20.24 -54.72
CA ARG A 5 -23.32 18.80 -54.65
C ARG A 5 -23.94 18.51 -53.28
N ARG A 6 -25.24 18.16 -53.26
CA ARG A 6 -25.90 17.62 -52.07
C ARG A 6 -25.55 16.15 -51.95
N TYR A 7 -24.67 15.83 -51.01
CA TYR A 7 -24.35 14.45 -50.66
C TYR A 7 -25.48 13.93 -49.76
N ASN A 8 -26.50 13.30 -50.35
CA ASN A 8 -27.57 12.66 -49.59
C ASN A 8 -27.07 11.32 -49.03
N ILE A 9 -26.33 11.38 -47.92
CA ILE A 9 -25.75 10.21 -47.26
C ILE A 9 -26.87 9.53 -46.45
N LYS A 10 -27.19 8.26 -46.76
CA LYS A 10 -28.08 7.45 -45.91
C LYS A 10 -27.43 7.29 -44.52
N GLY A 11 -28.15 7.64 -43.45
CA GLY A 11 -27.63 7.55 -42.07
C GLY A 11 -27.29 8.89 -41.41
N THR A 12 -27.70 10.04 -41.96
CA THR A 12 -27.48 11.36 -41.34
C THR A 12 -28.00 11.47 -39.91
N ASN A 13 -29.11 10.80 -39.58
CA ASN A 13 -29.65 10.76 -38.22
C ASN A 13 -28.74 9.99 -37.23
N ASP A 14 -27.94 9.04 -37.71
CA ASP A 14 -27.02 8.29 -36.84
C ASP A 14 -25.91 9.20 -36.30
N PHE A 15 -25.46 10.17 -37.11
CA PHE A 15 -24.51 11.20 -36.65
C PHE A 15 -25.11 12.14 -35.61
N LEU A 16 -26.42 12.44 -35.69
CA LEU A 16 -27.09 13.23 -34.66
C LEU A 16 -27.19 12.44 -33.33
N VAL A 17 -27.50 11.13 -33.42
CA VAL A 17 -27.52 10.24 -32.25
C VAL A 17 -26.14 10.13 -31.62
N LEU A 18 -25.09 9.92 -32.43
CA LEU A 18 -23.70 9.88 -31.96
C LEU A 18 -23.28 11.19 -31.31
N ALA A 19 -23.62 12.34 -31.90
CA ALA A 19 -23.38 13.64 -31.30
C ALA A 19 -24.06 13.73 -29.91
N GLY A 20 -25.33 13.35 -29.82
CA GLY A 20 -26.05 13.29 -28.53
C GLY A 20 -25.34 12.41 -27.49
N ILE A 21 -24.88 11.22 -27.88
CA ILE A 21 -24.12 10.31 -26.99
C ILE A 21 -22.84 10.97 -26.48
N PHE A 22 -22.02 11.54 -27.38
CA PHE A 22 -20.76 12.18 -26.99
C PHE A 22 -20.96 13.44 -26.16
N PHE A 23 -22.08 14.16 -26.35
CA PHE A 23 -22.44 15.28 -25.50
C PHE A 23 -22.69 14.84 -24.05
N PHE A 24 -23.54 13.82 -23.85
CA PHE A 24 -23.80 13.30 -22.50
C PHE A 24 -22.56 12.64 -21.88
N LEU A 25 -21.76 11.93 -22.68
CA LEU A 25 -20.52 11.32 -22.21
C LEU A 25 -19.48 12.39 -21.81
N CYS A 26 -19.41 13.50 -22.54
CA CYS A 26 -18.60 14.66 -22.16
C CYS A 26 -19.04 15.24 -20.82
N LEU A 27 -20.35 15.48 -20.63
CA LEU A 27 -20.87 16.01 -19.36
C LEU A 27 -20.58 15.07 -18.19
N TRP A 28 -20.76 13.76 -18.41
CA TRP A 28 -20.46 12.75 -17.40
C TRP A 28 -18.97 12.72 -17.04
N ALA A 29 -18.07 12.75 -18.04
CA ALA A 29 -16.63 12.76 -17.83
C ALA A 29 -16.15 14.04 -17.11
N VAL A 30 -16.69 15.22 -17.47
CA VAL A 30 -16.38 16.49 -16.78
C VAL A 30 -16.80 16.44 -15.32
N LYS A 31 -18.02 15.96 -15.06
CA LYS A 31 -18.53 15.78 -13.69
C LYS A 31 -17.57 14.93 -12.86
N ASP A 32 -17.20 13.74 -13.32
CA ASP A 32 -16.37 12.85 -12.50
C ASP A 32 -14.89 13.26 -12.43
N ALA A 33 -14.38 14.02 -13.40
CA ALA A 33 -12.99 14.48 -13.42
C ALA A 33 -12.73 15.76 -12.59
N TRP A 34 -13.61 16.76 -12.66
CA TRP A 34 -13.42 18.05 -11.98
C TRP A 34 -14.27 18.20 -10.72
N TYR A 35 -15.42 17.52 -10.67
CA TYR A 35 -16.37 17.60 -9.56
C TYR A 35 -16.71 16.20 -9.03
N PRO A 36 -15.69 15.41 -8.63
CA PRO A 36 -15.88 14.02 -8.25
C PRO A 36 -16.85 13.92 -7.07
N SER A 37 -17.81 13.00 -7.20
CA SER A 37 -18.74 12.70 -6.11
C SER A 37 -18.01 12.05 -4.92
N PRO A 38 -18.60 12.05 -3.71
CA PRO A 38 -18.00 11.38 -2.54
C PRO A 38 -17.70 9.91 -2.77
N LYS A 39 -18.50 9.22 -3.60
CA LYS A 39 -18.26 7.82 -3.99
C LYS A 39 -16.99 7.65 -4.81
N VAL A 40 -16.69 8.62 -5.69
CA VAL A 40 -15.48 8.63 -6.52
C VAL A 40 -14.26 8.95 -5.66
N LEU A 41 -14.34 10.00 -4.82
CA LEU A 41 -13.26 10.36 -3.90
C LEU A 41 -12.88 9.24 -2.94
N LYS A 42 -13.86 8.43 -2.50
CA LYS A 42 -13.58 7.25 -1.66
C LYS A 42 -12.77 6.17 -2.40
N LYS A 43 -12.95 6.03 -3.71
CA LYS A 43 -12.22 5.04 -4.54
C LYS A 43 -10.89 5.59 -5.08
N HIS A 44 -10.88 6.88 -5.40
CA HIS A 44 -9.82 7.62 -6.06
C HIS A 44 -9.51 8.87 -5.23
N PRO A 45 -8.90 8.74 -4.04
CA PRO A 45 -8.60 9.89 -3.21
C PRO A 45 -7.60 10.82 -3.90
N LEU A 46 -7.78 12.14 -3.74
CA LEU A 46 -6.84 13.15 -4.28
C LEU A 46 -5.62 13.34 -3.38
N ALA A 47 -5.74 12.95 -2.11
CA ALA A 47 -4.67 13.03 -1.14
C ALA A 47 -4.87 11.90 -0.12
N ILE A 48 -3.76 11.34 0.34
CA ILE A 48 -3.74 10.34 1.40
C ILE A 48 -2.90 10.90 2.53
N GLU A 49 -3.52 11.04 3.69
CA GLU A 49 -2.81 11.38 4.92
C GLU A 49 -2.24 10.10 5.52
N VAL A 50 -0.95 10.12 5.85
CA VAL A 50 -0.26 8.99 6.48
C VAL A 50 0.22 9.36 7.87
N ALA A 51 0.06 8.42 8.79
CA ALA A 51 0.33 8.56 10.21
C ALA A 51 1.00 7.29 10.76
N PHE A 52 1.77 7.43 11.83
CA PHE A 52 2.27 6.27 12.57
C PHE A 52 1.14 5.61 13.36
N GLU A 53 1.22 4.29 13.52
CA GLU A 53 0.31 3.52 14.38
C GLU A 53 0.66 3.63 15.87
N THR A 54 1.90 4.04 16.17
CA THR A 54 2.45 4.11 17.52
C THR A 54 3.01 5.49 17.83
N ASP A 55 3.01 5.84 19.11
CA ASP A 55 3.60 7.08 19.60
C ASP A 55 5.13 6.99 19.56
N GLY A 56 5.80 8.11 19.27
CA GLY A 56 7.26 8.16 19.35
C GLY A 56 7.88 9.44 18.84
N SER A 57 9.20 9.47 18.82
CA SER A 57 9.96 10.56 18.18
C SER A 57 10.39 10.11 16.78
N VAL A 58 10.18 10.97 15.78
CA VAL A 58 10.65 10.73 14.42
C VAL A 58 12.18 10.70 14.41
N GLY A 59 12.76 9.53 14.11
CA GLY A 59 14.20 9.33 14.05
C GLY A 59 14.79 9.76 12.71
N ARG A 60 14.09 9.45 11.61
CA ARG A 60 14.52 9.80 10.25
C ARG A 60 13.33 9.98 9.33
N VAL A 61 13.44 10.95 8.43
CA VAL A 61 12.56 11.11 7.27
C VAL A 61 13.37 10.75 6.02
N ASN A 62 12.88 9.82 5.21
CA ASN A 62 13.59 9.25 4.06
C ASN A 62 13.21 9.89 2.72
N VAL A 63 12.23 10.80 2.71
CA VAL A 63 11.66 11.43 1.51
C VAL A 63 11.60 12.94 1.68
N GLN A 64 11.58 13.66 0.55
CA GLN A 64 11.36 15.11 0.50
C GLN A 64 10.05 15.43 -0.20
N GLU A 65 9.58 16.67 -0.04
CA GLU A 65 8.41 17.15 -0.75
C GLU A 65 8.65 17.13 -2.27
N GLY A 66 7.68 16.61 -3.02
CA GLY A 66 7.77 16.42 -4.47
C GLY A 66 8.39 15.09 -4.92
N ASP A 67 9.00 14.32 -4.01
CA ASP A 67 9.59 13.02 -4.35
C ASP A 67 8.54 12.01 -4.81
N SER A 68 8.91 11.18 -5.78
CA SER A 68 8.08 10.06 -6.22
C SER A 68 8.32 8.84 -5.34
N ILE A 69 7.24 8.22 -4.88
CA ILE A 69 7.28 7.10 -3.94
C ILE A 69 6.63 5.84 -4.53
N GLY A 70 7.21 4.70 -4.17
CA GLY A 70 6.69 3.37 -4.45
C GLY A 70 5.67 2.90 -3.42
N GLU A 71 5.02 1.78 -3.74
CA GLU A 71 4.14 1.08 -2.80
C GLU A 71 4.99 0.39 -1.72
N LYS A 72 4.57 0.48 -0.45
CA LYS A 72 5.28 -0.06 0.72
C LYS A 72 6.70 0.48 0.90
N GLN A 73 7.03 1.61 0.28
CA GLN A 73 8.31 2.29 0.52
C GLN A 73 8.30 2.94 1.92
N VAL A 74 9.41 2.81 2.65
CA VAL A 74 9.59 3.48 3.95
C VAL A 74 9.74 4.99 3.75
N LEU A 75 8.78 5.74 4.28
CA LEU A 75 8.72 7.20 4.20
C LEU A 75 9.45 7.87 5.36
N ALA A 76 9.24 7.35 6.57
CA ALA A 76 9.86 7.83 7.79
C ALA A 76 9.96 6.68 8.80
N SER A 77 10.83 6.83 9.79
CA SER A 77 10.96 5.88 10.90
C SER A 77 11.04 6.59 12.24
N LEU A 78 10.44 5.98 13.25
CA LEU A 78 10.60 6.38 14.64
C LEU A 78 12.01 6.05 15.14
N ARG A 79 12.41 6.70 16.23
CA ARG A 79 13.63 6.36 16.96
C ARG A 79 13.37 5.07 17.76
N LEU A 80 13.99 3.99 17.31
CA LEU A 80 13.77 2.64 17.85
C LEU A 80 15.04 2.02 18.44
N ASP A 81 16.05 2.84 18.79
CA ASP A 81 17.38 2.35 19.20
C ASP A 81 17.30 1.30 20.31
N ARG A 82 16.50 1.57 21.35
CA ARG A 82 16.26 0.61 22.44
C ARG A 82 15.59 -0.67 21.97
N ILE A 83 14.51 -0.57 21.20
CA ILE A 83 13.76 -1.73 20.71
C ILE A 83 14.64 -2.59 19.79
N SER A 84 15.50 -1.96 19.00
CA SER A 84 16.44 -2.66 18.12
C SER A 84 17.51 -3.43 18.90
N ALA A 85 18.00 -2.87 20.02
CA ALA A 85 18.92 -3.56 20.91
C ALA A 85 18.25 -4.76 21.60
N ASP A 86 17.04 -4.53 22.14
CA ASP A 86 16.23 -5.56 22.79
C ASP A 86 15.90 -6.71 21.80
N TYR A 87 15.63 -6.38 20.53
CA TYR A 87 15.37 -7.36 19.48
C TYR A 87 16.57 -8.26 19.19
N GLU A 88 17.79 -7.69 19.07
CA GLU A 88 18.99 -8.50 18.85
C GLU A 88 19.33 -9.38 20.06
N GLU A 89 19.10 -8.90 21.30
CA GLU A 89 19.22 -9.71 22.51
C GLU A 89 18.22 -10.88 22.52
N ALA A 90 16.95 -10.61 22.22
CA ALA A 90 15.91 -11.64 22.14
C ALA A 90 16.23 -12.68 21.05
N LYS A 91 16.74 -12.25 19.90
CA LYS A 91 17.16 -13.12 18.79
C LYS A 91 18.34 -14.02 19.16
N ASN A 92 19.30 -13.49 19.92
CA ASN A 92 20.40 -14.29 20.47
C ASN A 92 19.87 -15.35 21.46
N THR A 93 18.94 -14.95 22.33
CA THR A 93 18.28 -15.84 23.29
C THR A 93 17.50 -16.96 22.58
N TYR A 94 16.72 -16.62 21.56
CA TYR A 94 16.02 -17.59 20.72
C TYR A 94 16.99 -18.57 20.04
N THR A 95 18.10 -18.06 19.49
CA THR A 95 19.12 -18.89 18.84
C THR A 95 19.76 -19.88 19.82
N ALA A 96 20.04 -19.45 21.06
CA ALA A 96 20.54 -20.32 22.11
C ALA A 96 19.50 -21.38 22.54
N ALA A 97 18.25 -20.99 22.73
CA ALA A 97 17.16 -21.88 23.08
C ALA A 97 16.91 -22.94 22.00
N LYS A 98 16.87 -22.53 20.73
CA LYS A 98 16.74 -23.43 19.56
C LYS A 98 17.88 -24.45 19.50
N LYS A 99 19.12 -24.04 19.75
CA LYS A 99 20.27 -24.95 19.83
C LYS A 99 20.10 -25.95 20.98
N LYS A 100 19.67 -25.49 22.17
CA LYS A 100 19.40 -26.36 23.33
C LYS A 100 18.32 -27.40 23.02
N PHE A 101 17.20 -26.98 22.41
CA PHE A 101 16.14 -27.87 21.97
C PHE A 101 16.64 -28.90 20.95
N ALA A 102 17.35 -28.48 19.91
CA ALA A 102 17.90 -29.38 18.91
C ALA A 102 18.86 -30.42 19.52
N MET A 103 19.74 -30.00 20.43
CA MET A 103 20.65 -30.92 21.14
C MET A 103 19.88 -31.94 22.00
N ARG A 104 18.89 -31.48 22.78
CA ARG A 104 18.06 -32.36 23.62
C ARG A 104 17.25 -33.35 22.77
N GLN A 105 16.72 -32.89 21.64
CA GLN A 105 15.97 -33.75 20.73
C GLN A 105 16.89 -34.80 20.07
N MET A 106 18.11 -34.45 19.69
CA MET A 106 19.09 -35.42 19.19
C MET A 106 19.50 -36.42 20.27
N ALA A 107 19.73 -35.97 21.50
CA ALA A 107 20.04 -36.85 22.63
C ALA A 107 18.90 -37.86 22.89
N HIS A 108 17.65 -37.39 22.89
CA HIS A 108 16.48 -38.25 23.01
C HIS A 108 16.41 -39.29 21.87
N LYS A 109 16.55 -38.85 20.61
CA LYS A 109 16.55 -39.77 19.44
C LYS A 109 17.66 -40.83 19.54
N ASN A 110 18.85 -40.44 19.97
CA ASN A 110 19.97 -41.36 20.14
C ASN A 110 19.74 -42.34 21.30
N ALA A 111 19.17 -41.88 22.41
CA ALA A 111 18.83 -42.75 23.55
C ALA A 111 17.79 -43.81 23.18
N VAL A 112 16.73 -43.42 22.46
CA VAL A 112 15.72 -44.34 21.93
C VAL A 112 16.34 -45.35 20.97
N LYS A 113 17.19 -44.89 20.03
CA LYS A 113 17.86 -45.77 19.06
C LYS A 113 18.80 -46.78 19.72
N ASN A 114 19.48 -46.39 20.79
CA ASN A 114 20.46 -47.22 21.48
C ASN A 114 19.85 -48.11 22.59
N GLY A 115 18.53 -48.10 22.76
CA GLY A 115 17.84 -48.93 23.76
C GLY A 115 18.09 -48.50 25.21
N ALA A 116 18.11 -47.19 25.48
CA ALA A 116 18.16 -46.67 26.85
C ALA A 116 16.95 -47.15 27.69
N SER A 117 17.07 -47.12 29.01
CA SER A 117 15.98 -47.50 29.91
C SER A 117 14.78 -46.56 29.79
N ASP A 118 13.57 -47.07 30.06
CA ASP A 118 12.32 -46.29 30.00
C ASP A 118 12.38 -45.02 30.87
N ASN A 119 12.97 -45.13 32.06
CA ASN A 119 13.17 -43.96 32.94
C ASN A 119 14.09 -42.91 32.30
N GLY A 120 15.19 -43.34 31.67
CA GLY A 120 16.11 -42.42 30.98
C GLY A 120 15.50 -41.77 29.74
N ILE A 121 14.63 -42.48 29.03
CA ILE A 121 13.86 -41.92 27.90
C ILE A 121 12.86 -40.87 28.42
N SER A 122 12.13 -41.18 29.49
CA SER A 122 11.16 -40.26 30.09
C SER A 122 11.80 -38.96 30.60
N GLU A 123 12.96 -39.04 31.25
CA GLU A 123 13.72 -37.85 31.68
C GLU A 123 14.18 -37.00 30.49
N LEU A 124 14.64 -37.63 29.41
CA LEU A 124 15.03 -36.93 28.19
C LEU A 124 13.83 -36.30 27.49
N GLU A 125 12.69 -36.97 27.46
CA GLU A 125 11.44 -36.44 26.92
C GLU A 125 10.98 -35.19 27.69
N ALA A 126 10.99 -35.24 29.02
CA ALA A 126 10.71 -34.08 29.86
C ALA A 126 11.67 -32.91 29.56
N GLY A 127 12.97 -33.20 29.41
CA GLY A 127 13.97 -32.19 29.06
C GLY A 127 13.81 -31.63 27.63
N VAL A 128 13.30 -32.41 26.69
CA VAL A 128 12.92 -31.95 25.34
C VAL A 128 11.71 -31.04 25.41
N ALA A 129 10.69 -31.41 26.18
CA ALA A 129 9.49 -30.59 26.37
C ALA A 129 9.82 -29.24 27.03
N GLU A 130 10.67 -29.24 28.06
CA GLU A 130 11.16 -28.02 28.70
C GLU A 130 11.94 -27.14 27.71
N ALA A 131 12.87 -27.72 26.96
CA ALA A 131 13.67 -26.97 25.99
C ALA A 131 12.82 -26.42 24.84
N LYS A 132 11.78 -27.15 24.42
CA LYS A 132 10.81 -26.69 23.42
C LYS A 132 10.01 -25.50 23.94
N SER A 133 9.48 -25.58 25.16
CA SER A 133 8.76 -24.47 25.79
C SER A 133 9.63 -23.22 25.90
N ALA A 134 10.90 -23.37 26.29
CA ALA A 134 11.86 -22.26 26.33
C ALA A 134 12.13 -21.66 24.95
N GLU A 135 12.21 -22.47 23.89
CA GLU A 135 12.32 -21.98 22.50
C GLU A 135 11.07 -21.19 22.09
N GLU A 136 9.87 -21.70 22.38
CA GLU A 136 8.60 -21.05 22.04
C GLU A 136 8.43 -19.70 22.74
N VAL A 137 8.80 -19.61 24.02
CA VAL A 137 8.80 -18.34 24.77
C VAL A 137 9.78 -17.33 24.17
N ALA A 138 11.00 -17.78 23.81
CA ALA A 138 11.98 -16.90 23.19
C ALA A 138 11.54 -16.44 21.79
N LEU A 139 10.90 -17.32 21.01
CA LEU A 139 10.35 -16.98 19.70
C LEU A 139 9.22 -15.94 19.82
N ALA A 140 8.35 -16.09 20.81
CA ALA A 140 7.28 -15.12 21.08
C ALA A 140 7.86 -13.72 21.36
N SER A 141 8.91 -13.63 22.18
CA SER A 141 9.61 -12.36 22.47
C SER A 141 10.20 -11.73 21.21
N VAL A 142 10.90 -12.50 20.37
CA VAL A 142 11.43 -12.01 19.07
C VAL A 142 10.31 -11.50 18.17
N THR A 143 9.18 -12.21 18.14
CA THR A 143 8.04 -11.88 17.28
C THR A 143 7.38 -10.58 17.73
N GLU A 144 7.19 -10.37 19.02
CA GLU A 144 6.63 -9.13 19.57
C GLU A 144 7.55 -7.93 19.32
N LEU A 145 8.85 -8.08 19.58
CA LEU A 145 9.83 -7.02 19.29
C LEU A 145 9.93 -6.70 17.80
N ARG A 146 9.80 -7.72 16.94
CA ARG A 146 9.75 -7.51 15.49
C ARG A 146 8.54 -6.68 15.08
N LYS A 147 7.35 -7.00 15.59
CA LYS A 147 6.14 -6.19 15.34
C LYS A 147 6.32 -4.75 15.80
N ALA A 148 6.94 -4.55 16.97
CA ALA A 148 7.20 -3.20 17.48
C ALA A 148 8.16 -2.41 16.59
N LEU A 149 9.17 -3.07 16.00
CA LEU A 149 10.05 -2.45 15.01
C LEU A 149 9.30 -2.09 13.73
N ASP A 150 8.54 -3.03 13.18
CA ASP A 150 7.77 -2.83 11.96
C ASP A 150 6.71 -1.71 12.14
N ALA A 151 6.08 -1.61 13.32
CA ALA A 151 5.12 -0.55 13.66
C ALA A 151 5.74 0.85 13.80
N GLY A 152 7.06 0.93 13.95
CA GLY A 152 7.80 2.19 13.98
C GLY A 152 8.27 2.66 12.60
N GLU A 153 7.99 1.91 11.53
CA GLU A 153 8.24 2.32 10.15
C GLU A 153 6.94 2.83 9.50
N LEU A 154 6.98 4.04 8.94
CA LEU A 154 5.87 4.61 8.18
C LEU A 154 6.01 4.18 6.72
N LEU A 155 5.13 3.29 6.26
CA LEU A 155 5.13 2.80 4.89
C LEU A 155 4.14 3.56 4.01
N SER A 156 4.49 3.73 2.75
CA SER A 156 3.56 4.27 1.76
C SER A 156 2.46 3.25 1.42
N PRO A 157 1.18 3.61 1.53
CA PRO A 157 0.07 2.71 1.19
C PRO A 157 -0.05 2.46 -0.32
N THR A 158 0.36 3.43 -1.15
CA THR A 158 0.23 3.39 -2.60
C THR A 158 1.43 4.05 -3.28
N LYS A 159 1.52 3.95 -4.61
CA LYS A 159 2.49 4.72 -5.41
C LYS A 159 1.99 6.14 -5.55
N GLY A 160 2.89 7.12 -5.55
CA GLY A 160 2.47 8.52 -5.58
C GLY A 160 3.62 9.50 -5.54
N LYS A 161 3.31 10.71 -5.08
CA LYS A 161 4.27 11.76 -4.77
C LYS A 161 4.03 12.30 -3.37
N VAL A 162 5.10 12.75 -2.71
CA VAL A 162 4.98 13.47 -1.44
C VAL A 162 4.47 14.87 -1.75
N LYS A 163 3.35 15.27 -1.16
CA LYS A 163 2.77 16.60 -1.35
C LYS A 163 3.23 17.57 -0.27
N GLU A 164 3.23 17.12 0.98
CA GLU A 164 3.53 17.95 2.16
C GLU A 164 4.10 17.05 3.26
N ILE A 165 5.13 17.52 3.95
CA ILE A 165 5.69 16.87 5.15
C ILE A 165 5.39 17.77 6.36
N ARG A 166 4.59 17.25 7.31
CA ARG A 166 4.15 17.99 8.50
C ARG A 166 4.99 17.74 9.75
N ALA A 167 5.67 16.59 9.83
CA ALA A 167 6.58 16.30 10.93
C ALA A 167 8.01 16.05 10.43
N HIS A 168 8.98 16.59 11.15
CA HIS A 168 10.39 16.52 10.82
C HIS A 168 11.14 15.62 11.79
N THR A 169 12.41 15.38 11.50
CA THR A 169 13.31 14.66 12.40
C THR A 169 13.30 15.29 13.79
N HIS A 170 13.25 14.44 14.83
CA HIS A 170 13.14 14.78 16.26
C HIS A 170 11.78 15.30 16.72
N SER A 171 10.78 15.45 15.84
CA SER A 171 9.41 15.76 16.26
C SER A 171 8.82 14.60 17.08
N MET A 172 8.09 14.92 18.14
CA MET A 172 7.26 13.98 18.87
C MET A 172 5.91 13.86 18.17
N VAL A 173 5.46 12.65 17.93
CA VAL A 173 4.21 12.35 17.21
C VAL A 173 3.41 11.33 17.99
N LYS A 174 2.09 11.50 18.00
CA LYS A 174 1.17 10.50 18.55
C LYS A 174 0.65 9.59 17.44
N ALA A 175 0.18 8.41 17.83
CA ALA A 175 -0.51 7.49 16.97
C ALA A 175 -1.70 8.20 16.29
N GLY A 176 -1.73 8.13 14.96
CA GLY A 176 -2.75 8.79 14.15
C GLY A 176 -2.49 10.26 13.82
N ASP A 177 -1.44 10.90 14.35
CA ASP A 177 -1.08 12.25 13.92
C ASP A 177 -0.58 12.23 12.47
N THR A 178 -1.15 13.09 11.62
CA THR A 178 -0.78 13.17 10.21
C THR A 178 0.65 13.68 10.05
N ILE A 179 1.54 12.81 9.55
CA ILE A 179 2.96 13.08 9.35
C ILE A 179 3.23 13.63 7.96
N MET A 180 2.57 13.06 6.94
CA MET A 180 2.73 13.46 5.56
C MET A 180 1.41 13.39 4.81
N VAL A 181 1.31 14.19 3.77
CA VAL A 181 0.23 14.12 2.78
C VAL A 181 0.83 13.64 1.47
N LEU A 182 0.25 12.59 0.92
CA LEU A 182 0.68 11.97 -0.33
C LEU A 182 -0.34 12.27 -1.42
N ASP A 183 0.14 12.53 -2.63
CA ASP A 183 -0.65 12.58 -3.85
C ASP A 183 -0.55 11.21 -4.55
N PRO A 184 -1.59 10.36 -4.49
CA PRO A 184 -1.53 9.04 -5.09
C PRO A 184 -1.45 9.14 -6.61
N LYS A 185 -0.63 8.29 -7.22
CA LYS A 185 -0.53 8.19 -8.68
C LYS A 185 -1.76 7.46 -9.21
N ASP A 186 -2.83 8.21 -9.45
CA ASP A 186 -4.08 7.70 -10.00
C ASP A 186 -4.29 8.18 -11.45
N HIS A 187 -4.63 7.23 -12.32
CA HIS A 187 -4.93 7.52 -13.72
C HIS A 187 -6.39 7.89 -13.97
N PHE A 188 -7.30 7.66 -13.01
CA PHE A 188 -8.74 7.90 -13.15
C PHE A 188 -9.07 9.33 -13.60
N TYR A 189 -8.52 10.32 -12.89
CA TYR A 189 -8.77 11.72 -13.21
C TYR A 189 -8.17 12.12 -14.55
N LEU A 190 -6.93 11.71 -14.83
CA LEU A 190 -6.28 12.02 -16.12
C LEU A 190 -7.05 11.41 -17.29
N PHE A 191 -7.53 10.17 -17.13
CA PHE A 191 -8.34 9.48 -18.12
C PHE A 191 -9.66 10.21 -18.37
N ASN A 192 -10.42 10.54 -17.33
CA ASN A 192 -11.71 11.23 -17.48
C ASN A 192 -11.54 12.65 -18.04
N LYS A 193 -10.46 13.36 -17.70
CA LYS A 193 -10.11 14.65 -18.33
C LYS A 193 -9.87 14.49 -19.83
N SER A 194 -9.11 13.46 -20.22
CA SER A 194 -8.80 13.16 -21.62
C SER A 194 -10.05 12.73 -22.38
N LEU A 195 -10.91 11.91 -21.75
CA LEU A 195 -12.18 11.45 -22.29
C LEU A 195 -13.16 12.61 -22.51
N ALA A 196 -13.23 13.57 -21.60
CA ALA A 196 -14.05 14.77 -21.76
C ALA A 196 -13.60 15.59 -22.97
N ILE A 197 -12.29 15.83 -23.11
CA ILE A 197 -11.72 16.57 -24.25
C ILE A 197 -12.02 15.84 -25.57
N PHE A 198 -11.78 14.53 -25.62
CA PHE A 198 -12.06 13.72 -26.81
C PHE A 198 -13.54 13.77 -27.20
N SER A 199 -14.43 13.62 -26.22
CA SER A 199 -15.88 13.59 -26.44
C SER A 199 -16.42 14.94 -26.89
N PHE A 200 -15.84 16.03 -26.38
CA PHE A 200 -16.15 17.37 -26.84
C PHE A 200 -15.84 17.56 -28.33
N PHE A 201 -14.66 17.13 -28.78
CA PHE A 201 -14.32 17.21 -30.21
C PHE A 201 -15.16 16.26 -31.06
N ALA A 202 -15.38 15.03 -30.61
CA ALA A 202 -16.23 14.07 -31.31
C ALA A 202 -17.66 14.59 -31.50
N PHE A 203 -18.24 15.21 -30.47
CA PHE A 203 -19.55 15.88 -30.54
C PHE A 203 -19.61 16.90 -31.68
N TRP A 204 -18.66 17.84 -31.73
CA TRP A 204 -18.63 18.88 -32.76
C TRP A 204 -18.38 18.31 -34.17
N ILE A 205 -17.55 17.27 -34.30
CA ILE A 205 -17.31 16.61 -35.58
C ILE A 205 -18.59 15.95 -36.09
N PHE A 206 -19.28 15.15 -35.27
CA PHE A 206 -20.50 14.48 -35.69
C PHE A 206 -21.64 15.46 -35.97
N LEU A 207 -21.75 16.53 -35.18
CA LEU A 207 -22.71 17.60 -35.43
C LEU A 207 -22.42 18.31 -36.76
N ALA A 208 -21.15 18.64 -37.04
CA ALA A 208 -20.76 19.27 -38.30
C ALA A 208 -21.03 18.36 -39.51
N ILE A 209 -20.73 17.06 -39.40
CA ILE A 209 -21.04 16.07 -40.45
C ILE A 209 -22.56 16.01 -40.68
N HIS A 210 -23.36 15.95 -39.61
CA HIS A 210 -24.82 15.95 -39.72
C HIS A 210 -25.35 17.20 -40.45
N VAL A 211 -24.84 18.38 -40.11
CA VAL A 211 -25.26 19.65 -40.73
C VAL A 211 -24.81 19.74 -42.19
N LEU A 212 -23.60 19.28 -42.53
CA LEU A 212 -23.06 19.33 -43.90
C LEU A 212 -23.64 18.27 -44.84
N ALA A 213 -24.06 17.12 -44.31
CA ALA A 213 -24.66 16.02 -45.07
C ALA A 213 -26.18 16.16 -45.27
N ARG A 214 -26.79 17.19 -44.69
CA ARG A 214 -28.21 17.55 -44.85
C ARG A 214 -28.41 18.53 -46.01
#